data_AF-A0A9W4SLI3-F1
#
_entry.id   AF-A0A9W4SLI3-F1
#
_cell.length_a   1.000
_cell.length_b   1.000
_cell.length_c   1.000
_cell.angle_alpha   90.00
_cell.angle_beta   90.00
_cell.angle_gamma   90.00
#
_symmetry.space_group_name_H-M   'P 1'
#
loop_
_entity.id
_entity.type
_entity.pdbx_description
1 polymer ?
#
loop_
_entity_poly.entity_id
_entity_poly.type
_entity_poly.pdbx_seq_one_letter_code
_entity_poly.pdbx_strand_id
1 'polypeptide(L)'
;MNKEEEEKESLQEDTEEDTEKETEEDTEESSSEEGEINTKGQKKRRNKHAPMEVTSKKPVSRFRQIVEISNSVKHRRDPRFDSLSGKFNEDLFEKSYSFLDEYKKSEIELITNEIKKEIDEKNLELIDKFDKLQNSDPKVLEKVIEKRRKKNASKEHKRVPFKRRKIA
;
A
#
# COMPACT_ATOMS: atom_id res chain seq x y z
N MET A 1 -9.77 -16.48 -67.92
CA MET A 1 -11.11 -17.10 -67.88
C MET A 1 -11.52 -17.10 -66.43
N ASN A 2 -11.96 -15.95 -65.93
CA ASN A 2 -13.34 -15.46 -65.94
C ASN A 2 -14.32 -16.38 -65.21
N LYS A 3 -15.11 -15.72 -64.36
CA LYS A 3 -16.43 -16.06 -63.86
C LYS A 3 -16.44 -16.85 -62.53
N GLU A 4 -16.63 -16.20 -61.38
CA GLU A 4 -17.87 -15.58 -60.81
C GLU A 4 -18.31 -16.50 -59.64
N GLU A 5 -18.78 -16.08 -58.46
CA GLU A 5 -19.48 -14.91 -57.90
C GLU A 5 -19.02 -14.78 -56.41
N GLU A 6 -18.78 -13.62 -55.76
CA GLU A 6 -19.67 -12.47 -55.44
C GLU A 6 -20.85 -12.89 -54.52
N GLU A 7 -21.24 -12.22 -53.42
CA GLU A 7 -21.09 -10.84 -52.96
C GLU A 7 -21.56 -10.64 -51.48
N LYS A 8 -20.95 -9.63 -50.80
CA LYS A 8 -21.48 -8.54 -49.92
C LYS A 8 -22.49 -8.84 -48.79
N GLU A 9 -22.24 -8.50 -47.52
CA GLU A 9 -22.07 -7.18 -46.86
C GLU A 9 -23.33 -6.29 -46.83
N SER A 10 -23.87 -6.05 -45.64
CA SER A 10 -24.60 -4.81 -45.30
C SER A 10 -24.72 -4.63 -43.77
N LEU A 11 -23.94 -3.69 -43.23
CA LEU A 11 -24.29 -2.95 -42.01
C LEU A 11 -25.46 -2.00 -42.31
N GLN A 12 -26.30 -1.75 -41.31
CA GLN A 12 -27.17 -0.57 -41.29
C GLN A 12 -27.36 -0.08 -39.85
N GLU A 13 -26.78 1.09 -39.58
CA GLU A 13 -27.19 2.06 -38.56
C GLU A 13 -28.45 2.78 -39.04
N ASP A 14 -29.29 3.24 -38.10
CA ASP A 14 -30.28 4.34 -38.17
C ASP A 14 -31.08 4.27 -36.84
N THR A 15 -31.47 5.29 -36.07
CA THR A 15 -31.41 6.76 -36.08
C THR A 15 -31.89 7.22 -34.68
N GLU A 16 -31.42 8.37 -34.23
CA GLU A 16 -31.86 9.09 -33.02
C GLU A 16 -33.26 9.72 -33.22
N GLU A 17 -34.11 9.75 -32.18
CA GLU A 17 -35.20 10.72 -32.06
C GLU A 17 -35.38 11.14 -30.59
N ASP A 18 -35.08 12.43 -30.36
CA ASP A 18 -35.36 13.24 -29.18
C ASP A 18 -36.86 13.50 -29.05
N THR A 19 -37.42 13.36 -27.84
CA THR A 19 -38.65 14.06 -27.47
C THR A 19 -38.52 14.62 -26.06
N GLU A 20 -38.28 15.92 -26.00
CA GLU A 20 -38.41 16.79 -24.84
C GLU A 20 -39.87 16.81 -24.35
N LYS A 21 -40.06 16.78 -23.04
CA LYS A 21 -41.31 17.27 -22.43
C LYS A 21 -41.01 17.86 -21.06
N GLU A 22 -40.82 19.17 -21.06
CA GLU A 22 -40.91 20.02 -19.88
C GLU A 22 -42.37 20.10 -19.41
N THR A 23 -42.59 19.99 -18.10
CA THR A 23 -43.70 20.64 -17.41
C THR A 23 -43.17 21.15 -16.08
N GLU A 24 -43.27 22.47 -15.94
CA GLU A 24 -42.83 23.29 -14.82
C GLU A 24 -43.64 23.06 -13.53
N GLU A 25 -42.91 23.28 -12.42
CA GLU A 25 -43.29 23.92 -11.14
C GLU A 25 -44.49 23.43 -10.32
N ASP A 26 -44.19 22.99 -9.09
CA ASP A 26 -44.80 23.58 -7.89
C ASP A 26 -43.83 23.43 -6.69
N THR A 27 -43.28 24.57 -6.27
CA THR A 27 -42.56 24.75 -5.00
C THR A 27 -43.55 24.92 -3.86
N GLU A 28 -43.51 24.03 -2.86
CA GLU A 28 -43.97 24.36 -1.50
C GLU A 28 -42.99 23.80 -0.46
N GLU A 29 -42.31 24.72 0.22
CA GLU A 29 -41.67 24.51 1.52
C GLU A 29 -42.74 24.44 2.62
N SER A 30 -42.63 23.47 3.53
CA SER A 30 -43.10 23.57 4.92
C SER A 30 -42.72 22.24 5.60
N SER A 31 -41.64 22.23 6.38
CA SER A 31 -41.58 22.53 7.80
C SER A 31 -41.63 21.25 8.64
N SER A 32 -40.84 21.31 9.71
CA SER A 32 -40.61 20.33 10.76
C SER A 32 -41.87 19.64 11.29
N GLU A 33 -41.82 18.32 11.46
CA GLU A 33 -42.34 17.67 12.67
C GLU A 33 -41.87 16.21 12.83
N GLU A 34 -41.18 16.02 13.95
CA GLU A 34 -41.16 14.87 14.85
C GLU A 34 -41.91 13.58 14.42
N GLY A 35 -41.16 12.49 14.32
CA GLY A 35 -41.40 11.36 15.22
C GLY A 35 -42.71 10.58 15.17
N GLU A 36 -43.42 10.47 14.04
CA GLU A 36 -44.53 9.51 13.94
C GLU A 36 -44.07 8.12 13.45
N ILE A 37 -44.13 7.15 14.36
CA ILE A 37 -43.95 5.72 14.10
C ILE A 37 -45.08 5.28 13.16
N ASN A 38 -44.82 5.30 11.85
CA ASN A 38 -45.72 4.79 10.84
C ASN A 38 -46.01 3.30 11.09
N THR A 39 -47.24 3.01 11.53
CA THR A 39 -47.88 1.69 11.57
C THR A 39 -48.19 1.15 10.17
N LYS A 40 -47.22 1.22 9.24
CA LYS A 40 -47.32 0.58 7.91
C LYS A 40 -46.48 -0.69 7.96
N GLY A 41 -47.16 -1.83 7.99
CA GLY A 41 -46.54 -3.16 8.05
C GLY A 41 -45.45 -3.37 6.97
N GLN A 42 -44.56 -4.32 7.21
CA GLN A 42 -43.44 -4.64 6.32
C GLN A 42 -43.91 -4.76 4.86
N LYS A 43 -43.29 -3.99 3.95
CA LYS A 43 -43.59 -4.06 2.51
C LYS A 43 -43.35 -5.50 2.05
N LYS A 44 -44.40 -6.16 1.56
CA LYS A 44 -44.30 -7.53 1.04
C LYS A 44 -43.65 -7.51 -0.34
N ARG A 45 -42.93 -8.59 -0.64
CA ARG A 45 -42.36 -8.88 -1.96
C ARG A 45 -43.50 -9.02 -2.96
N ARG A 46 -43.30 -8.59 -4.22
CA ARG A 46 -44.32 -8.73 -5.28
C ARG A 46 -44.72 -10.19 -5.56
N ASN A 47 -43.80 -11.14 -5.36
CA ASN A 47 -44.04 -12.59 -5.41
C ASN A 47 -42.99 -13.30 -4.52
N LYS A 48 -43.22 -14.57 -4.17
CA LYS A 48 -42.35 -15.40 -3.31
C LYS A 48 -40.90 -15.47 -3.81
N HIS A 49 -40.68 -15.42 -5.13
CA HIS A 49 -39.35 -15.51 -5.74
C HIS A 49 -38.76 -14.16 -6.18
N ALA A 50 -39.44 -13.04 -5.93
CA ALA A 50 -38.95 -11.71 -6.33
C ALA A 50 -38.16 -11.04 -5.19
N PRO A 51 -37.08 -10.27 -5.45
CA PRO A 51 -36.41 -9.48 -4.42
C PRO A 51 -37.34 -8.42 -3.80
N MET A 52 -36.99 -7.95 -2.60
CA MET A 52 -37.67 -6.83 -1.96
C MET A 52 -36.91 -5.54 -2.27
N GLU A 53 -37.59 -4.55 -2.84
CA GLU A 53 -36.99 -3.25 -3.11
C GLU A 53 -36.79 -2.46 -1.81
N VAL A 54 -35.59 -1.87 -1.66
CA VAL A 54 -35.22 -0.99 -0.56
C VAL A 54 -34.80 0.37 -1.10
N THR A 55 -35.09 1.44 -0.38
CA THR A 55 -34.70 2.80 -0.78
C THR A 55 -33.18 2.98 -0.67
N SER A 56 -32.58 3.60 -1.69
CA SER A 56 -31.15 3.97 -1.70
C SER A 56 -30.78 5.00 -0.62
N LYS A 57 -31.79 5.71 -0.08
CA LYS A 57 -31.60 6.70 0.99
C LYS A 57 -31.38 6.07 2.36
N LYS A 58 -31.57 4.75 2.52
CA LYS A 58 -31.30 4.06 3.78
C LYS A 58 -29.79 3.78 3.89
N PRO A 59 -29.06 4.41 4.82
CA PRO A 59 -27.64 4.16 4.98
C PRO A 59 -27.40 2.72 5.46
N VAL A 60 -26.31 2.12 4.99
CA VAL A 60 -25.90 0.78 5.44
C VAL A 60 -25.33 0.88 6.86
N SER A 61 -25.68 -0.06 7.74
CA SER A 61 -25.07 -0.15 9.07
C SER A 61 -23.56 -0.36 8.94
N ARG A 62 -22.78 0.45 9.66
CA ARG A 62 -21.32 0.28 9.75
C ARG A 62 -20.93 -0.96 10.53
N PHE A 63 -21.77 -1.38 11.48
CA PHE A 63 -21.56 -2.58 12.26
C PHE A 63 -22.17 -3.78 11.56
N ARG A 64 -21.36 -4.82 11.38
CA ARG A 64 -21.86 -6.14 10.99
C ARG A 64 -22.57 -6.76 12.18
N GLN A 65 -23.81 -7.19 11.98
CA GLN A 65 -24.47 -8.05 12.95
C GLN A 65 -23.75 -9.40 12.93
N ILE A 66 -22.94 -9.63 13.96
CA ILE A 66 -22.30 -10.93 14.18
C ILE A 66 -23.39 -11.84 14.72
N VAL A 67 -23.74 -12.87 13.97
CA VAL A 67 -24.57 -13.95 14.50
C VAL A 67 -23.71 -14.69 15.53
N GLU A 68 -24.16 -14.74 16.78
CA GLU A 68 -23.52 -15.52 17.82
C GLU A 68 -23.53 -16.99 17.41
N ILE A 69 -22.42 -17.46 16.84
CA ILE A 69 -22.17 -18.87 16.63
C ILE A 69 -21.93 -19.51 17.99
N SER A 70 -22.55 -20.67 18.24
CA SER A 70 -22.32 -21.41 19.49
C SER A 70 -20.81 -21.61 19.70
N ASN A 71 -20.32 -21.40 20.91
CA ASN A 71 -18.91 -21.62 21.29
C ASN A 71 -18.42 -23.08 21.08
N SER A 72 -19.25 -23.98 20.56
CA SER A 72 -18.89 -25.34 20.18
C SER A 72 -18.07 -25.44 18.89
N VAL A 73 -17.94 -24.35 18.13
CA VAL A 73 -17.00 -24.29 17.00
C VAL A 73 -15.59 -24.40 17.58
N LYS A 74 -14.97 -25.58 17.45
CA LYS A 74 -13.60 -25.87 17.91
C LYS A 74 -12.69 -24.70 17.51
N HIS A 75 -12.18 -23.96 18.50
CA HIS A 75 -11.22 -22.90 18.26
C HIS A 75 -10.05 -23.48 17.44
N ARG A 76 -9.57 -22.72 16.44
CA ARG A 76 -8.41 -23.14 15.65
C ARG A 76 -7.24 -23.34 16.62
N ARG A 77 -6.78 -24.57 16.76
CA ARG A 77 -5.65 -24.93 17.62
C ARG A 77 -4.37 -24.64 16.85
N ASP A 78 -3.76 -23.49 17.14
CA ASP A 78 -2.38 -23.23 16.75
C ASP A 78 -1.49 -23.93 17.79
N PRO A 79 -0.62 -24.88 17.39
CA PRO A 79 0.21 -25.62 18.35
C PRO A 79 1.09 -24.71 19.22
N ARG A 80 1.42 -23.49 18.74
CA ARG A 80 2.15 -22.50 19.53
C ARG A 80 1.34 -21.94 20.70
N PHE A 81 0.02 -21.95 20.56
CA PHE A 81 -0.93 -21.39 21.52
C PHE A 81 -1.89 -22.47 22.07
N ASP A 82 -1.66 -23.74 21.77
CA ASP A 82 -2.48 -24.85 22.25
C ASP A 82 -2.03 -25.23 23.66
N SER A 83 -2.94 -25.14 24.62
CA SER A 83 -2.66 -25.50 26.02
C SER A 83 -2.24 -26.97 26.18
N LEU A 84 -2.51 -27.82 25.18
CA LEU A 84 -2.09 -29.22 25.14
C LEU A 84 -0.64 -29.43 24.66
N SER A 85 0.04 -28.41 24.12
CA SER A 85 1.40 -28.54 23.57
C SER A 85 2.50 -28.67 24.64
N GLY A 86 2.16 -28.70 25.92
CA GLY A 86 3.11 -28.84 27.03
C GLY A 86 3.85 -27.55 27.37
N LYS A 87 4.93 -27.67 28.16
CA LYS A 87 5.77 -26.55 28.60
C LYS A 87 7.07 -26.51 27.80
N PHE A 88 7.65 -25.32 27.66
CA PHE A 88 8.94 -25.14 27.00
C PHE A 88 10.07 -25.80 27.79
N ASN A 89 10.90 -26.60 27.09
CA ASN A 89 12.09 -27.25 27.64
C ASN A 89 13.34 -26.61 27.03
N GLU A 90 14.04 -25.80 27.82
CA GLU A 90 15.21 -25.03 27.39
C GLU A 90 16.38 -25.92 26.96
N ASP A 91 16.75 -26.92 27.78
CA ASP A 91 17.84 -27.85 27.46
C ASP A 91 17.65 -28.61 26.14
N LEU A 92 16.42 -29.00 25.83
CA LEU A 92 16.10 -29.71 24.58
C LEU A 92 16.16 -28.76 23.40
N PHE A 93 15.67 -27.53 23.59
CA PHE A 93 15.72 -26.48 22.58
C PHE A 93 17.17 -26.12 22.23
N GLU A 94 18.01 -25.87 23.23
CA GLU A 94 19.44 -25.56 23.03
C GLU A 94 20.16 -26.65 22.25
N LYS A 95 19.94 -27.92 22.62
CA LYS A 95 20.56 -29.06 21.91
C LYS A 95 20.06 -29.18 20.48
N SER A 96 18.74 -29.16 20.29
CA SER A 96 18.12 -29.35 18.97
C SER A 96 18.42 -28.22 17.99
N TYR A 97 18.60 -26.99 18.48
CA TYR A 97 18.85 -25.80 17.64
C TYR A 97 20.25 -25.20 17.80
N SER A 98 21.18 -25.90 18.44
CA SER A 98 22.58 -25.47 18.63
C SER A 98 23.28 -25.07 17.32
N PHE A 99 22.95 -25.75 16.22
CA PHE A 99 23.50 -25.46 14.89
C PHE A 99 23.16 -24.06 14.36
N LEU A 100 22.09 -23.42 14.86
CA LEU A 100 21.70 -22.08 14.43
C LEU A 100 22.78 -21.04 14.77
N ASP A 101 23.54 -21.26 15.82
CA ASP A 101 24.60 -20.33 16.21
C ASP A 101 25.77 -20.36 15.23
N GLU A 102 26.12 -21.55 14.73
CA GLU A 102 27.12 -21.70 13.67
C GLU A 102 26.61 -21.10 12.35
N TYR A 103 25.36 -21.37 11.99
CA TYR A 103 24.74 -20.81 10.79
C TYR A 103 24.73 -19.28 10.80
N LYS A 104 24.25 -18.66 11.89
CA LYS A 104 24.23 -17.19 12.05
C LYS A 104 25.63 -16.59 11.96
N LYS A 105 26.63 -17.22 12.58
CA LYS A 105 28.03 -16.75 12.50
C LYS A 105 28.51 -16.76 11.04
N SER A 106 28.27 -17.85 10.32
CA SER A 106 28.66 -17.94 8.91
C SER A 106 27.96 -16.89 8.03
N GLU A 107 26.67 -16.61 8.27
CA GLU A 107 25.91 -15.61 7.53
C GLU A 107 26.42 -14.19 7.80
N ILE A 108 26.71 -13.86 9.06
CA ILE A 108 27.33 -12.58 9.43
C ILE A 108 28.70 -12.43 8.76
N GLU A 109 29.52 -13.48 8.75
CA GLU A 109 30.82 -13.46 8.08
C GLU A 109 30.69 -13.22 6.58
N LEU A 110 29.75 -13.88 5.90
CA LEU A 110 29.48 -13.67 4.48
C LEU A 110 29.08 -12.21 4.19
N ILE A 111 28.09 -11.69 4.93
CA ILE A 111 27.61 -10.31 4.77
C ILE A 111 28.73 -9.30 5.03
N THR A 112 29.53 -9.50 6.09
CA THR A 112 30.64 -8.59 6.39
C THR A 112 31.72 -8.61 5.31
N ASN A 113 31.98 -9.76 4.70
CA ASN A 113 32.94 -9.88 3.59
C ASN A 113 32.41 -9.21 2.31
N GLU A 114 31.12 -9.33 2.01
CA GLU A 114 30.49 -8.61 0.89
C GLU A 114 30.55 -7.10 1.09
N ILE A 115 30.23 -6.61 2.29
CA ILE A 115 30.32 -5.19 2.63
C ILE A 115 31.76 -4.67 2.45
N LYS A 116 32.77 -5.42 2.91
CA LYS A 116 34.18 -5.04 2.74
C LYS A 116 34.56 -4.93 1.27
N LYS A 117 34.19 -5.92 0.45
CA LYS A 117 34.46 -5.90 -1.00
C LYS A 117 33.84 -4.69 -1.67
N GLU A 118 32.56 -4.39 -1.40
CA GLU A 118 31.91 -3.21 -1.96
C GLU A 118 32.58 -1.89 -1.52
N ILE A 119 33.02 -1.81 -0.26
CA ILE A 119 33.74 -0.64 0.25
C ILE A 119 35.07 -0.48 -0.49
N ASP A 120 35.80 -1.56 -0.70
CA ASP A 120 37.08 -1.57 -1.41
C ASP A 120 36.89 -1.15 -2.88
N GLU A 121 35.87 -1.67 -3.57
CA GLU A 121 35.51 -1.25 -4.93
C GLU A 121 35.18 0.24 -5.01
N LYS A 122 34.36 0.75 -4.08
CA LYS A 122 34.03 2.18 -3.99
C LYS A 122 35.26 3.03 -3.71
N ASN A 123 36.20 2.55 -2.88
CA ASN A 123 37.45 3.23 -2.59
C ASN A 123 38.36 3.28 -3.82
N LEU A 124 38.50 2.17 -4.55
CA LEU A 124 39.24 2.11 -5.80
C LEU A 124 38.68 3.10 -6.83
N GLU A 125 37.35 3.14 -7.01
CA GLU A 125 36.72 4.12 -7.87
C GLU A 125 37.00 5.57 -7.45
N LEU A 126 37.05 5.85 -6.14
CA LEU A 126 37.35 7.18 -5.63
C LEU A 126 38.79 7.58 -5.90
N ILE A 127 39.74 6.63 -5.79
CA ILE A 127 41.14 6.83 -6.14
C ILE A 127 41.25 7.12 -7.63
N ASP A 128 40.63 6.31 -8.49
CA ASP A 128 40.62 6.54 -9.95
C ASP A 128 40.04 7.91 -10.33
N LYS A 129 38.95 8.32 -9.68
CA LYS A 129 38.32 9.64 -9.89
C LYS A 129 39.27 10.76 -9.45
N PHE A 130 39.98 10.56 -8.34
CA PHE A 130 40.95 11.52 -7.83
C PHE A 130 42.15 11.64 -8.79
N ASP A 131 42.71 10.53 -9.25
CA ASP A 131 43.83 10.50 -10.19
C ASP A 131 43.46 11.16 -11.52
N LYS A 132 42.26 10.89 -12.05
CA LYS A 132 41.73 11.57 -13.24
C LYS A 132 41.64 13.09 -13.05
N LEU A 133 41.21 13.55 -11.87
CA LEU A 133 41.14 14.98 -11.55
C LEU A 133 42.53 15.60 -11.34
N GLN A 134 43.47 14.86 -10.75
CA GLN A 134 44.83 15.31 -10.52
C GLN A 134 45.63 15.43 -11.82
N ASN A 135 45.42 14.50 -12.76
CA ASN A 135 46.03 14.52 -14.09
C ASN A 135 45.36 15.52 -15.05
N SER A 136 44.17 16.03 -14.68
CA SER A 136 43.49 17.12 -15.40
C SER A 136 44.03 18.50 -14.97
N ASP A 137 43.39 19.58 -15.42
CA ASP A 137 43.82 20.93 -15.07
C ASP A 137 43.78 21.19 -13.55
N PRO A 138 44.85 21.75 -12.95
CA PRO A 138 44.94 21.99 -11.51
C PRO A 138 43.84 22.93 -10.99
N LYS A 139 43.38 23.88 -11.81
CA LYS A 139 42.28 24.79 -11.49
C LYS A 139 40.92 24.08 -11.35
N VAL A 140 40.72 22.97 -12.06
CA VAL A 140 39.49 22.17 -11.99
C VAL A 140 39.46 21.40 -10.68
N LEU A 141 40.58 20.78 -10.29
CA LEU A 141 40.74 20.11 -9.01
C LEU A 141 40.47 21.07 -7.83
N GLU A 142 41.07 22.26 -7.86
CA GLU A 142 40.89 23.28 -6.82
C GLU A 142 39.41 23.68 -6.65
N LYS A 143 38.70 23.94 -7.76
CA LYS A 143 37.26 24.23 -7.75
C LYS A 143 36.43 23.09 -7.16
N VAL A 144 36.77 21.84 -7.45
CA VAL A 144 36.07 20.67 -6.90
C VAL A 144 36.28 20.58 -5.38
N ILE A 145 37.52 20.80 -4.92
CA ILE A 145 37.86 20.83 -3.49
C ILE A 145 37.11 21.95 -2.77
N GLU A 146 37.11 23.16 -3.30
CA GLU A 146 36.37 24.30 -2.73
C GLU A 146 34.87 24.04 -2.64
N LYS A 147 34.27 23.50 -3.70
CA LYS A 147 32.85 23.11 -3.69
C LYS A 147 32.56 22.10 -2.60
N ARG A 148 33.44 21.12 -2.40
CA ARG A 148 33.29 20.09 -1.35
C ARG A 148 33.46 20.68 0.05
N ARG A 149 34.43 21.59 0.25
CA ARG A 149 34.61 22.35 1.51
C ARG A 149 33.35 23.15 1.86
N LYS A 150 32.79 23.91 0.92
CA LYS A 150 31.54 24.68 1.12
C LYS A 150 30.37 23.77 1.51
N LYS A 151 30.17 22.66 0.80
CA LYS A 151 29.12 21.68 1.12
C LYS A 151 29.29 21.07 2.51
N ASN A 152 30.53 20.73 2.90
CA ASN A 152 30.82 20.17 4.22
C ASN A 152 30.52 21.18 5.33
N ALA A 153 30.98 22.44 5.18
CA ALA A 153 30.65 23.52 6.11
C ALA A 153 29.14 23.70 6.25
N SER A 154 28.37 23.73 5.15
CA SER A 154 26.91 23.82 5.20
C SER A 154 26.25 22.65 5.94
N LYS A 155 26.76 21.42 5.77
CA LYS A 155 26.28 20.24 6.50
C LYS A 155 26.55 20.34 7.99
N GLU A 156 27.74 20.82 8.37
CA GLU A 156 28.09 21.06 9.77
C GLU A 156 27.16 22.10 10.40
N HIS A 157 26.94 23.25 9.72
CA HIS A 157 25.97 24.26 10.14
C HIS A 157 24.54 23.69 10.28
N LYS A 158 24.14 22.72 9.44
CA LYS A 158 22.84 22.02 9.56
C LYS A 158 22.83 20.96 10.65
N ARG A 159 23.98 20.41 11.06
CA ARG A 159 24.11 19.44 12.15
C ARG A 159 24.15 20.09 13.53
N VAL A 160 24.64 21.32 13.66
CA VAL A 160 24.61 22.03 14.95
C VAL A 160 23.16 22.28 15.38
N PRO A 161 22.79 22.06 16.65
CA PRO A 161 21.45 22.34 17.15
C PRO A 161 21.05 23.81 16.96
N PHE A 162 19.78 24.07 16.63
CA PHE A 162 19.25 25.42 16.33
C PHE A 162 19.60 26.46 17.40
N LYS A 163 19.59 26.08 18.68
CA LYS A 163 19.93 26.93 19.82
C LYS A 163 21.38 27.46 19.78
N ARG A 164 22.32 26.75 19.14
CA ARG A 164 23.72 27.17 18.96
C ARG A 164 23.99 27.92 17.66
N ARG A 165 23.02 28.00 16.74
CA ARG A 165 23.18 28.69 15.44
C ARG A 165 22.99 30.21 15.53
N LYS A 166 22.33 30.71 16.59
CA LYS A 166 21.95 32.13 16.78
C LYS A 166 22.96 32.97 17.59
N ILE A 167 24.18 32.48 17.79
CA ILE A 167 25.22 33.26 18.47
C ILE A 167 26.14 33.78 17.36
N ALA A 168 25.83 34.98 16.88
CA ALA A 168 26.69 35.81 16.04
C ALA A 168 26.54 37.25 16.54
#